data_AF-A0A977PZI5-F1
#
_entry.id   AF-A0A977PZI5-F1
#
_cell.length_a   1.000
_cell.length_b   1.000
_cell.length_c   1.000
_cell.angle_alpha   90.00
_cell.angle_beta   90.00
_cell.angle_gamma   90.00
#
_symmetry.space_group_name_H-M   'P 1'
#
loop_
_entity.id
_entity.type
_entity.pdbx_description
1 polymer ?
#
loop_
_entity_poly.entity_id
_entity_poly.type
_entity_poly.pdbx_seq_one_letter_code
_entity_poly.pdbx_strand_id
1 'polypeptide(L)'
;MTKAFTHLLQITPLGLLYGSAGGFLSPENLVGRSGNKFPPSSATVSGLYAQVQSNPERAEKKTWLLPDLCLAGPFWAKSEEIKPDSQNFFVPTPFNFLAQKPFAQVNKTDQDLGQVKHHLKWNDADKIWQDTKEQSIQGKFDQDSWIAIQDWQNPQQVYESPWKYLPHLHPRLQEEQRHTKEGDLFLENAVQVDPDISLIYLTNEVLPDGWYRFGGEGHLVDIKCCQLTDQKIIDLLHKKIGNTFALITPAIWGSNRFSYRFPQLPESNPSVIDPDWNYDALITERPQPFRYRLGGKLSRGRYGIPAGSVYVLQKALDKPWHDWPENWFPTEAYSFKRWGCGLALPLAM
;
A
#
# COMPACT_ATOMS: atom_id res chain seq x y z
N MET A 1 -22.16 -2.74 -2.92
CA MET A 1 -21.39 -1.65 -3.57
C MET A 1 -20.41 -1.13 -2.55
N THR A 2 -19.15 -1.00 -2.93
CA THR A 2 -18.11 -0.45 -2.05
C THR A 2 -18.27 1.06 -2.00
N LYS A 3 -18.27 1.65 -0.81
CA LYS A 3 -18.43 3.11 -0.66
C LYS A 3 -17.15 3.81 -1.13
N ALA A 4 -17.30 4.97 -1.77
CA ALA A 4 -16.17 5.82 -2.14
C ALA A 4 -15.42 6.31 -0.88
N PHE A 5 -14.15 6.65 -1.05
CA PHE A 5 -13.37 7.26 0.03
C PHE A 5 -13.83 8.70 0.23
N THR A 6 -14.03 9.06 1.49
CA THR A 6 -14.55 10.39 1.91
C THR A 6 -13.60 11.10 2.87
N HIS A 7 -12.63 10.37 3.44
CA HIS A 7 -11.69 10.88 4.41
C HIS A 7 -10.27 10.37 4.13
N LEU A 8 -9.32 11.15 4.61
CA LEU A 8 -7.91 10.82 4.70
C LEU A 8 -7.57 10.59 6.18
N LEU A 9 -6.94 9.45 6.46
CA LEU A 9 -6.44 9.09 7.77
C LEU A 9 -4.93 9.33 7.80
N GLN A 10 -4.52 10.27 8.63
CA GLN A 10 -3.13 10.58 8.92
C GLN A 10 -2.70 9.82 10.17
N ILE A 11 -1.63 9.04 10.06
CA ILE A 11 -1.00 8.31 11.16
C ILE A 11 0.42 8.85 11.34
N THR A 12 0.63 9.60 12.41
CA THR A 12 1.95 10.17 12.77
C THR A 12 2.57 9.32 13.88
N PRO A 13 3.72 8.67 13.62
CA PRO A 13 4.44 7.93 14.67
C PRO A 13 4.91 8.87 15.79
N LEU A 14 4.63 8.51 17.05
CA LEU A 14 5.17 9.23 18.22
C LEU A 14 6.52 8.68 18.69
N GLY A 15 7.17 7.89 17.83
CA GLY A 15 8.41 7.18 18.10
C GLY A 15 8.66 6.18 16.98
N LEU A 16 9.42 5.13 17.28
CA LEU A 16 9.65 4.04 16.34
C LEU A 16 8.37 3.23 16.12
N LEU A 17 8.11 2.84 14.87
CA LEU A 17 7.09 1.85 14.54
C LEU A 17 7.74 0.49 14.34
N TYR A 18 7.01 -0.57 14.63
CA TYR A 18 7.52 -1.91 14.48
C TYR A 18 6.58 -2.71 13.59
N GLY A 19 7.16 -3.30 12.54
CA GLY A 19 6.44 -4.16 11.61
C GLY A 19 5.97 -5.41 12.34
N SER A 20 4.69 -5.75 12.23
CA SER A 20 4.10 -6.91 12.91
C SER A 20 4.47 -8.23 12.23
N ALA A 21 5.75 -8.59 12.21
CA ALA A 21 6.23 -9.87 11.68
C ALA A 21 7.70 -10.16 12.07
N GLY A 22 8.17 -9.70 13.23
CA GLY A 22 9.44 -10.19 13.77
C GLY A 22 9.33 -11.70 14.03
N GLY A 23 10.06 -12.50 13.27
CA GLY A 23 10.28 -13.92 13.61
C GLY A 23 11.20 -14.00 14.83
N PHE A 24 10.97 -14.97 15.71
CA PHE A 24 11.94 -15.29 16.76
C PHE A 24 13.29 -15.64 16.11
N LEU A 25 14.39 -15.09 16.63
CA LEU A 25 15.72 -15.48 16.19
C LEU A 25 15.97 -16.93 16.63
N SER A 26 15.84 -17.86 15.71
CA SER A 26 16.46 -19.18 15.83
C SER A 26 17.78 -19.19 15.04
N PRO A 27 18.69 -20.14 15.29
CA PRO A 27 19.91 -20.32 14.49
C PRO A 27 19.62 -20.38 12.98
N GLU A 28 18.41 -20.79 12.57
CA GLU A 28 17.98 -20.86 11.18
C GLU A 28 17.53 -19.51 10.57
N ASN A 29 17.18 -18.50 11.38
CA ASN A 29 16.60 -17.22 10.93
C ASN A 29 17.56 -16.02 11.02
N LEU A 30 18.83 -16.26 11.38
CA LEU A 30 19.85 -15.24 11.66
C LEU A 30 20.27 -14.36 10.46
N VAL A 31 19.90 -14.75 9.22
CA VAL A 31 20.43 -14.14 7.99
C VAL A 31 19.33 -13.49 7.12
N GLY A 32 18.09 -13.40 7.61
CA GLY A 32 16.95 -12.97 6.80
C GLY A 32 16.28 -11.68 7.30
N ARG A 33 16.03 -10.73 6.38
CA ARG A 33 14.99 -9.68 6.53
C ARG A 33 13.57 -10.26 6.41
N SER A 34 13.37 -11.54 6.76
CA SER A 34 12.11 -12.25 6.49
C SER A 34 11.06 -11.84 7.51
N GLY A 35 10.17 -10.94 7.09
CA GLY A 35 8.91 -10.65 7.78
C GLY A 35 8.44 -9.21 7.66
N ASN A 36 9.35 -8.24 7.58
CA ASN A 36 8.99 -6.84 7.74
C ASN A 36 8.35 -6.27 6.47
N LYS A 37 7.03 -6.07 6.51
CA LYS A 37 6.30 -5.25 5.56
C LYS A 37 5.98 -3.92 6.21
N PHE A 38 6.74 -2.89 5.84
CA PHE A 38 6.42 -1.50 6.15
C PHE A 38 6.18 -0.75 4.84
N PRO A 39 5.19 0.18 4.80
CA PRO A 39 4.30 0.55 5.90
C PRO A 39 3.24 -0.53 6.22
N PRO A 40 2.54 -0.41 7.36
CA PRO A 40 1.46 -1.32 7.73
C PRO A 40 0.39 -1.43 6.64
N SER A 41 -0.27 -2.57 6.56
CA SER A 41 -1.34 -2.77 5.57
C SER A 41 -2.65 -2.08 5.99
N SER A 42 -3.54 -1.80 5.04
CA SER A 42 -4.91 -1.35 5.32
C SER A 42 -5.65 -2.29 6.29
N ALA A 43 -5.39 -3.60 6.22
CA ALA A 43 -5.96 -4.57 7.15
C ALA A 43 -5.46 -4.35 8.59
N THR A 44 -4.20 -3.93 8.78
CA THR A 44 -3.67 -3.53 10.10
C THR A 44 -4.40 -2.30 10.63
N VAL A 45 -4.65 -1.30 9.77
CA VAL A 45 -5.40 -0.07 10.11
C VAL A 45 -6.83 -0.37 10.52
N SER A 46 -7.48 -1.38 9.95
CA SER A 46 -8.82 -1.82 10.35
C SER A 46 -8.92 -2.20 11.84
N GLY A 47 -7.80 -2.61 12.45
CA GLY A 47 -7.70 -2.89 13.88
C GLY A 47 -7.97 -1.67 14.76
N LEU A 48 -7.64 -0.46 14.30
CA LEU A 48 -7.93 0.80 15.01
C LEU A 48 -9.44 1.04 15.09
N TYR A 49 -10.14 0.85 13.96
CA TYR A 49 -11.60 0.96 13.89
C TYR A 49 -12.27 -0.09 14.77
N ALA A 50 -11.79 -1.33 14.71
CA ALA A 50 -12.28 -2.41 15.58
C ALA A 50 -12.10 -2.06 17.06
N GLN A 51 -10.95 -1.51 17.46
CA GLN A 51 -10.67 -1.13 18.85
C GLN A 51 -11.66 -0.06 19.35
N VAL A 52 -11.92 0.99 18.56
CA VAL A 52 -12.90 2.04 18.92
C VAL A 52 -14.31 1.47 19.03
N GLN A 53 -14.70 0.57 18.13
CA GLN A 53 -16.04 -0.03 18.14
C GLN A 53 -16.24 -1.09 19.23
N SER A 54 -15.16 -1.57 19.86
CA SER A 54 -15.17 -2.58 20.93
C SER A 54 -15.52 -2.02 22.31
N ASN A 55 -16.02 -0.78 22.40
CA ASN A 55 -16.47 -0.16 23.64
C ASN A 55 -17.52 -1.05 24.37
N PRO A 56 -17.43 -1.30 25.69
CA PRO A 56 -18.22 -2.26 26.46
C PRO A 56 -19.72 -2.36 26.15
N GLU A 57 -20.42 -1.26 25.85
CA GLU A 57 -21.86 -1.28 25.52
C GLU A 57 -22.20 -2.05 24.22
N ARG A 58 -21.23 -2.25 23.31
CA ARG A 58 -21.43 -2.99 22.04
C ARG A 58 -20.76 -4.37 22.03
N ALA A 59 -19.97 -4.69 23.05
CA ALA A 59 -19.23 -5.95 23.18
C ALA A 59 -20.15 -7.19 23.30
N GLU A 60 -21.37 -7.02 23.80
CA GLU A 60 -22.35 -8.11 23.97
C GLU A 60 -22.78 -8.76 22.64
N LYS A 61 -22.67 -8.04 21.51
CA LYS A 61 -23.14 -8.55 20.21
C LYS A 61 -22.14 -9.40 19.45
N LYS A 62 -20.87 -9.53 19.89
CA LYS A 62 -19.80 -10.30 19.21
C LYS A 62 -19.69 -10.06 17.69
N THR A 63 -20.25 -8.98 17.17
CA THR A 63 -20.12 -8.61 15.77
C THR A 63 -18.87 -7.77 15.66
N TRP A 64 -17.72 -8.43 15.48
CA TRP A 64 -16.48 -7.82 14.97
C TRP A 64 -16.63 -7.35 13.51
N LEU A 65 -17.86 -7.06 13.12
CA LEU A 65 -18.26 -6.77 11.77
C LEU A 65 -18.02 -5.28 11.56
N LEU A 66 -17.10 -4.99 10.64
CA LEU A 66 -16.91 -3.67 10.05
C LEU A 66 -17.59 -3.72 8.67
N PRO A 67 -18.94 -3.83 8.60
CA PRO A 67 -19.64 -4.26 7.39
C PRO A 67 -19.45 -3.30 6.22
N ASP A 68 -19.10 -2.04 6.47
CA ASP A 68 -18.99 -1.01 5.44
C ASP A 68 -17.61 -0.36 5.36
N LEU A 69 -16.65 -0.75 6.22
CA LEU A 69 -15.33 -0.12 6.22
C LEU A 69 -14.53 -0.51 4.98
N CYS A 70 -14.01 0.52 4.31
CA CYS A 70 -13.09 0.47 3.19
C CYS A 70 -11.86 1.29 3.55
N LEU A 71 -10.68 0.72 3.33
CA LEU A 71 -9.39 1.33 3.63
C LEU A 71 -8.43 1.08 2.48
N ALA A 72 -7.71 2.10 2.02
CA ALA A 72 -6.66 1.93 1.01
C ALA A 72 -5.36 2.63 1.41
N GLY A 73 -4.24 2.04 1.02
CA GLY A 73 -2.90 2.46 1.38
C GLY A 73 -1.97 1.24 1.49
N PRO A 74 -0.77 1.43 2.05
CA PRO A 74 -0.27 2.67 2.64
C PRO A 74 0.25 3.68 1.60
N PHE A 75 0.09 4.96 1.93
CA PHE A 75 0.73 6.11 1.30
C PHE A 75 1.51 6.88 2.37
N TRP A 76 2.17 7.98 1.98
CA TRP A 76 2.79 8.89 2.94
C TRP A 76 2.65 10.34 2.48
N ALA A 77 2.75 11.29 3.40
CA ALA A 77 2.76 12.72 3.10
C ALA A 77 3.66 13.44 4.09
N LYS A 78 4.12 14.64 3.70
CA LYS A 78 4.61 15.60 4.69
C LYS A 78 3.43 16.10 5.49
N SER A 79 3.54 16.15 6.80
CA SER A 79 2.44 16.54 7.69
C SER A 79 1.92 17.95 7.37
N GLU A 80 2.79 18.85 6.90
CA GLU A 80 2.40 20.21 6.47
C GLU A 80 1.61 20.28 5.16
N GLU A 81 1.64 19.21 4.35
CA GLU A 81 0.93 19.09 3.07
C GLU A 81 -0.50 18.55 3.24
N ILE A 82 -0.88 18.16 4.46
CA ILE A 82 -2.23 17.71 4.82
C ILE A 82 -2.94 18.83 5.60
N LYS A 83 -3.59 19.72 4.85
CA LYS A 83 -4.37 20.87 5.32
C LYS A 83 -5.75 20.87 4.63
N PRO A 84 -6.74 21.66 5.12
CA PRO A 84 -8.05 21.74 4.49
C PRO A 84 -8.00 22.13 3.00
N ASP A 85 -7.04 22.97 2.60
CA ASP A 85 -6.94 23.50 1.23
C ASP A 85 -5.91 22.77 0.35
N SER A 86 -5.19 21.79 0.90
CA SER A 86 -4.17 21.02 0.19
C SER A 86 -4.02 19.68 0.90
N GLN A 87 -4.20 18.57 0.18
CA GLN A 87 -4.12 17.22 0.74
C GLN A 87 -3.19 16.34 -0.09
N ASN A 88 -2.03 16.88 -0.46
CA ASN A 88 -1.10 16.14 -1.28
C ASN A 88 -0.46 14.99 -0.48
N PHE A 89 -0.31 13.85 -1.14
CA PHE A 89 0.38 12.69 -0.61
C PHE A 89 1.06 11.93 -1.74
N PHE A 90 1.97 11.05 -1.37
CA PHE A 90 2.82 10.33 -2.30
C PHE A 90 2.31 8.90 -2.48
N VAL A 91 2.20 8.49 -3.74
CA VAL A 91 1.76 7.15 -4.17
C VAL A 91 2.90 6.42 -4.89
N PRO A 92 2.91 5.09 -4.95
CA PRO A 92 3.93 4.34 -5.67
C PRO A 92 4.01 4.78 -7.14
N THR A 93 5.22 4.99 -7.65
CA THR A 93 5.45 5.36 -9.04
C THR A 93 4.97 4.23 -9.97
N PRO A 94 4.12 4.52 -10.97
CA PRO A 94 3.78 3.55 -12.01
C PRO A 94 5.01 3.06 -12.76
N PHE A 95 5.11 1.76 -13.03
CA PHE A 95 6.29 1.15 -13.68
C PHE A 95 6.50 1.56 -15.14
N ASN A 96 5.53 2.25 -15.75
CA ASN A 96 5.75 2.89 -17.04
C ASN A 96 6.52 4.21 -16.91
N PHE A 97 6.75 4.74 -15.71
CA PHE A 97 7.69 5.84 -15.48
C PHE A 97 9.02 5.27 -14.95
N LEU A 98 10.07 5.36 -15.76
CA LEU A 98 11.40 4.90 -15.35
C LEU A 98 12.11 6.02 -14.60
N ALA A 99 12.28 5.83 -13.30
CA ALA A 99 12.82 6.84 -12.41
C ALA A 99 14.28 6.58 -12.04
N GLN A 100 15.02 7.67 -11.76
CA GLN A 100 16.35 7.61 -11.19
C GLN A 100 16.43 8.54 -9.98
N LYS A 101 16.79 7.98 -8.84
CA LYS A 101 17.14 8.70 -7.62
C LYS A 101 18.58 9.19 -7.73
N PRO A 102 18.91 10.37 -7.20
CA PRO A 102 20.30 10.80 -7.12
C PRO A 102 21.08 9.86 -6.21
N PHE A 103 22.36 9.69 -6.51
CA PHE A 103 23.27 9.01 -5.60
C PHE A 103 23.26 9.72 -4.24
N ALA A 104 23.29 8.96 -3.15
CA ALA A 104 23.29 9.52 -1.80
C ALA A 104 24.47 10.49 -1.62
N GLN A 105 24.19 11.79 -1.73
CA GLN A 105 25.16 12.85 -1.46
C GLN A 105 25.06 13.26 0.02
N VAL A 106 26.21 13.63 0.59
CA VAL A 106 26.37 13.97 2.02
C VAL A 106 25.61 15.25 2.40
N ASN A 107 25.26 16.09 1.42
CA ASN A 107 24.52 17.34 1.62
C ASN A 107 23.32 17.39 0.66
N LYS A 108 22.14 16.96 1.13
CA LYS A 108 20.90 17.00 0.34
C LYS A 108 20.40 18.46 0.21
N THR A 109 20.18 18.90 -1.03
CA THR A 109 19.47 20.11 -1.44
C THR A 109 18.21 19.71 -2.22
N ASP A 110 17.30 20.65 -2.51
CA ASP A 110 16.10 20.36 -3.33
C ASP A 110 16.45 19.95 -4.79
N GLN A 111 17.69 20.15 -5.24
CA GLN A 111 18.20 19.62 -6.52
C GLN A 111 18.56 18.13 -6.45
N ASP A 112 18.51 17.51 -5.26
CA ASP A 112 18.77 16.09 -5.00
C ASP A 112 17.47 15.26 -4.88
N LEU A 113 16.42 15.65 -5.60
CA LEU A 113 15.24 14.81 -5.78
C LEU A 113 15.41 13.87 -6.98
N GLY A 114 14.82 12.68 -6.88
CA GLY A 114 14.76 11.75 -7.99
C GLY A 114 13.96 12.32 -9.15
N GLN A 115 14.23 11.83 -10.36
CA GLN A 115 13.57 12.31 -11.57
C GLN A 115 13.06 11.15 -12.42
N VAL A 116 11.93 11.37 -13.07
CA VAL A 116 11.46 10.51 -14.14
C VAL A 116 12.32 10.78 -15.39
N LYS A 117 13.01 9.74 -15.88
CA LYS A 117 13.88 9.83 -17.06
C LYS A 117 13.16 9.43 -18.34
N HIS A 118 12.32 8.40 -18.24
CA HIS A 118 11.56 7.87 -19.37
C HIS A 118 10.10 7.67 -18.98
N HIS A 119 9.23 7.86 -19.96
CA HIS A 119 7.81 7.54 -19.84
C HIS A 119 7.45 6.58 -20.96
N LEU A 120 7.10 5.36 -20.58
CA LEU A 120 6.79 4.26 -21.49
C LEU A 120 5.32 4.27 -21.86
N LYS A 121 5.05 4.04 -23.14
CA LYS A 121 3.73 3.83 -23.70
C LYS A 121 3.71 2.51 -24.48
N TRP A 122 2.58 1.81 -24.42
CA TRP A 122 2.38 0.60 -25.20
C TRP A 122 2.16 0.97 -26.67
N ASN A 123 3.00 0.43 -27.55
CA ASN A 123 2.80 0.49 -28.99
C ASN A 123 2.11 -0.80 -29.43
N ASP A 124 0.85 -0.66 -29.89
CA ASP A 124 0.03 -1.80 -30.26
C ASP A 124 0.44 -2.46 -31.59
N ALA A 125 1.02 -1.69 -32.52
CA ALA A 125 1.46 -2.20 -33.82
C ALA A 125 2.67 -3.13 -33.67
N ASP A 126 3.65 -2.70 -32.87
CA ASP A 126 4.89 -3.43 -32.66
C ASP A 126 4.85 -4.38 -31.45
N LYS A 127 3.77 -4.31 -30.65
CA LYS A 127 3.57 -5.06 -29.40
C LYS A 127 4.75 -4.91 -28.42
N ILE A 128 5.25 -3.68 -28.29
CA ILE A 128 6.36 -3.34 -27.40
C ILE A 128 6.09 -2.05 -26.61
N TRP A 129 6.73 -1.94 -25.44
CA TRP A 129 6.78 -0.70 -24.68
C TRP A 129 7.88 0.20 -25.27
N GLN A 130 7.52 1.43 -25.61
CA GLN A 130 8.42 2.42 -26.18
C GLN A 130 8.41 3.69 -25.34
N ASP A 131 9.55 4.36 -25.27
CA ASP A 131 9.62 5.68 -24.66
C ASP A 131 8.83 6.69 -25.51
N THR A 132 8.05 7.53 -24.85
CA THR A 132 7.20 8.56 -25.49
C THR A 132 7.98 9.62 -26.27
N LYS A 133 9.29 9.74 -26.03
CA LYS A 133 10.19 10.63 -26.78
C LYS A 133 11.06 9.87 -27.79
N GLU A 134 10.77 8.58 -28.03
CA GLU A 134 11.51 7.68 -28.93
C GLU A 134 13.00 7.57 -28.58
N GLN A 135 13.35 7.76 -27.30
CA GLN A 135 14.72 7.69 -26.82
C GLN A 135 15.14 6.26 -26.52
N SER A 136 16.41 5.93 -26.76
CA SER A 136 16.99 4.66 -26.31
C SER A 136 17.00 4.61 -24.79
N ILE A 137 16.37 3.59 -24.22
CA ILE A 137 16.33 3.36 -22.78
C ILE A 137 17.64 2.66 -22.38
N GLN A 138 18.47 3.35 -21.61
CA GLN A 138 19.74 2.81 -21.11
C GLN A 138 19.92 3.10 -19.62
N GLY A 139 20.54 2.17 -18.90
CA GLY A 139 20.87 2.32 -17.49
C GLY A 139 19.99 1.50 -16.56
N LYS A 140 20.19 1.71 -15.25
CA LYS A 140 19.38 1.14 -14.18
C LYS A 140 18.40 2.19 -13.67
N PHE A 141 17.20 1.74 -13.32
CA PHE A 141 16.12 2.58 -12.83
C PHE A 141 15.65 2.06 -11.46
N ASP A 142 15.18 2.98 -10.62
CA ASP A 142 14.75 2.69 -9.26
C ASP A 142 13.33 2.14 -9.24
N GLN A 143 13.16 1.04 -8.50
CA GLN A 143 11.89 0.30 -8.40
C GLN A 143 11.04 0.72 -7.19
N ASP A 144 11.67 1.27 -6.14
CA ASP A 144 11.01 1.71 -4.91
C ASP A 144 10.94 3.24 -4.85
N SER A 145 10.18 3.85 -5.75
CA SER A 145 10.02 5.31 -5.80
C SER A 145 8.56 5.71 -5.67
N TRP A 146 8.35 6.96 -5.28
CA TRP A 146 7.05 7.55 -5.03
C TRP A 146 6.88 8.84 -5.84
N ILE A 147 5.66 9.16 -6.24
CA ILE A 147 5.28 10.43 -6.89
C ILE A 147 4.20 11.14 -6.10
N ALA A 148 4.18 12.47 -6.16
CA ALA A 148 3.06 13.24 -5.61
C ALA A 148 1.78 12.90 -6.38
N ILE A 149 0.68 12.64 -5.68
CA ILE A 149 -0.60 12.30 -6.32
C ILE A 149 -1.13 13.45 -7.17
N GLN A 150 -0.86 14.70 -6.81
CA GLN A 150 -1.23 15.86 -7.61
C GLN A 150 -0.52 15.90 -8.98
N ASP A 151 0.66 15.28 -9.08
CA ASP A 151 1.44 15.18 -10.32
C ASP A 151 1.19 13.87 -11.09
N TRP A 152 0.22 13.05 -10.65
CA TRP A 152 -0.04 11.69 -11.16
C TRP A 152 -0.06 11.57 -12.70
N GLN A 153 -0.62 12.58 -13.39
CA GLN A 153 -0.75 12.55 -14.85
C GLN A 153 0.55 12.86 -15.59
N ASN A 154 1.49 13.59 -14.96
CA ASN A 154 2.76 13.97 -15.58
C ASN A 154 3.86 14.15 -14.53
N PRO A 155 4.26 13.06 -13.83
CA PRO A 155 5.26 13.15 -12.79
C PRO A 155 6.63 13.48 -13.39
N GLN A 156 7.29 14.50 -12.85
CA GLN A 156 8.67 14.85 -13.20
C GLN A 156 9.66 14.46 -12.10
N GLN A 157 9.22 14.55 -10.85
CA GLN A 157 10.01 14.26 -9.66
C GLN A 157 9.56 12.95 -9.02
N VAL A 158 10.52 12.22 -8.45
CA VAL A 158 10.24 11.05 -7.62
C VAL A 158 10.95 11.16 -6.28
N TYR A 159 10.38 10.48 -5.30
CA TYR A 159 10.78 10.53 -3.90
C TYR A 159 11.17 9.15 -3.40
N GLU A 160 12.07 9.13 -2.43
CA GLU A 160 12.44 7.92 -1.71
C GLU A 160 11.41 7.59 -0.62
N SER A 161 11.37 6.32 -0.23
CA SER A 161 10.67 5.90 0.97
C SER A 161 11.22 6.68 2.19
N PRO A 162 10.39 7.42 2.95
CA PRO A 162 10.84 8.30 4.04
C PRO A 162 11.20 7.56 5.34
N TRP A 163 11.20 6.22 5.33
CA TRP A 163 11.46 5.41 6.50
C TRP A 163 12.80 4.68 6.43
N LYS A 164 13.38 4.44 7.59
CA LYS A 164 14.64 3.70 7.76
C LYS A 164 14.42 2.55 8.72
N TYR A 165 14.99 1.39 8.39
CA TYR A 165 14.98 0.24 9.28
C TYR A 165 16.17 0.31 10.23
N LEU A 166 15.89 0.21 11.53
CA LEU A 166 16.88 0.21 12.61
C LEU A 166 16.85 -1.15 13.32
N PRO A 167 17.94 -1.92 13.29
CA PRO A 167 18.01 -3.19 14.00
C PRO A 167 18.08 -2.95 15.52
N HIS A 168 17.19 -3.59 16.28
CA HIS A 168 17.10 -3.54 17.72
C HIS A 168 17.18 -4.94 18.33
N LEU A 169 18.07 -5.11 19.31
CA LEU A 169 18.19 -6.34 20.07
C LEU A 169 17.45 -6.20 21.40
N HIS A 170 16.60 -7.19 21.69
CA HIS A 170 15.78 -7.28 22.89
C HIS A 170 16.24 -8.49 23.70
N PRO A 171 17.28 -8.34 24.57
CA PRO A 171 17.64 -9.39 25.50
C PRO A 171 16.64 -9.44 26.66
N ARG A 172 16.17 -10.64 27.01
CA ARG A 172 15.39 -10.83 28.24
C ARG A 172 16.31 -11.03 29.43
N LEU A 173 16.11 -10.27 30.50
CA LEU A 173 16.82 -10.44 31.77
C LEU A 173 16.16 -11.53 32.63
N GLN A 174 16.97 -12.20 33.45
CA GLN A 174 16.47 -13.06 34.52
C GLN A 174 15.80 -12.20 35.60
N GLU A 175 14.77 -12.73 36.27
CA GLU A 175 13.94 -11.96 37.22
C GLU A 175 14.76 -11.44 38.41
N GLU A 176 15.66 -12.28 38.93
CA GLU A 176 16.40 -12.00 40.17
C GLU A 176 17.87 -11.60 39.94
N GLN A 177 18.32 -11.55 38.68
CA GLN A 177 19.72 -11.27 38.34
C GLN A 177 19.85 -10.40 37.11
N ARG A 178 20.85 -9.50 37.10
CA ARG A 178 21.21 -8.69 35.92
C ARG A 178 21.99 -9.51 34.89
N HIS A 179 21.45 -10.65 34.50
CA HIS A 179 22.01 -11.56 33.52
C HIS A 179 20.95 -11.90 32.47
N THR A 180 21.36 -12.02 31.21
CA THR A 180 20.47 -12.41 30.12
C THR A 180 20.05 -13.87 30.26
N LYS A 181 18.80 -14.17 29.93
CA LYS A 181 18.32 -15.54 29.85
C LYS A 181 18.81 -16.18 28.55
N GLU A 182 19.39 -17.37 28.66
CA GLU A 182 19.87 -18.13 27.50
C GLU A 182 18.71 -18.46 26.55
N GLY A 183 18.93 -18.27 25.25
CA GLY A 183 17.92 -18.51 24.22
C GLY A 183 16.86 -17.42 24.03
N ASP A 184 16.81 -16.40 24.90
CA ASP A 184 15.81 -15.32 24.84
C ASP A 184 16.42 -14.00 24.31
N LEU A 185 17.04 -14.07 23.12
CA LEU A 185 17.50 -12.90 22.37
C LEU A 185 16.62 -12.73 21.11
N PHE A 186 16.00 -11.56 20.98
CA PHE A 186 15.16 -11.24 19.84
C PHE A 186 15.73 -10.05 19.07
N LEU A 187 15.87 -10.18 17.75
CA LEU A 187 16.22 -9.08 16.84
C LEU A 187 14.96 -8.64 16.12
N GLU A 188 14.64 -7.37 16.25
CA GLU A 188 13.60 -6.73 15.48
C GLU A 188 14.21 -5.63 14.63
N ASN A 189 13.60 -5.31 13.49
CA ASN A 189 13.94 -4.06 12.82
C ASN A 189 12.81 -3.07 13.10
N ALA A 190 13.09 -2.14 14.00
CA ALA A 190 12.28 -0.96 14.18
C ALA A 190 12.29 -0.13 12.90
N VAL A 191 11.27 0.68 12.72
CA VAL A 191 11.12 1.61 11.60
C VAL A 191 11.10 3.01 12.15
N GLN A 192 12.10 3.77 11.77
CA GLN A 192 12.18 5.20 12.00
C GLN A 192 11.57 5.93 10.82
N VAL A 193 10.64 6.84 11.12
CA VAL A 193 10.03 7.77 10.17
C VAL A 193 10.41 9.18 10.62
N ASP A 194 10.66 10.08 9.67
CA ASP A 194 10.89 11.48 9.98
C ASP A 194 9.65 12.08 10.70
N PRO A 195 9.80 12.88 11.77
CA PRO A 195 8.67 13.46 12.50
C PRO A 195 7.72 14.31 11.64
N ASP A 196 8.21 14.89 10.54
CA ASP A 196 7.42 15.71 9.62
C ASP A 196 6.70 14.86 8.57
N ILE A 197 6.78 13.53 8.67
CA ILE A 197 6.15 12.58 7.74
C ILE A 197 5.06 11.81 8.47
N SER A 198 3.92 11.69 7.80
CA SER A 198 2.82 10.86 8.25
C SER A 198 2.52 9.75 7.24
N LEU A 199 2.10 8.60 7.75
CA LEU A 199 1.50 7.57 6.91
C LEU A 199 0.06 7.96 6.60
N ILE A 200 -0.35 7.71 5.36
CA ILE A 200 -1.64 8.15 4.83
C ILE A 200 -2.44 6.93 4.38
N TYR A 201 -3.71 6.90 4.76
CA TYR A 201 -4.67 5.90 4.29
C TYR A 201 -5.97 6.61 3.87
N LEU A 202 -6.58 6.14 2.79
CA LEU A 202 -7.91 6.59 2.39
C LEU A 202 -8.97 5.74 3.09
N THR A 203 -10.05 6.37 3.54
CA THR A 203 -11.14 5.68 4.21
C THR A 203 -12.50 6.29 3.90
N ASN A 204 -13.56 5.50 4.06
CA ASN A 204 -14.94 5.97 3.93
C ASN A 204 -15.63 6.23 5.28
N GLU A 205 -14.97 5.94 6.40
CA GLU A 205 -15.50 6.06 7.76
C GLU A 205 -14.60 6.99 8.59
N VAL A 206 -15.20 7.75 9.52
CA VAL A 206 -14.46 8.61 10.43
C VAL A 206 -13.83 7.77 11.55
N LEU A 207 -12.57 8.07 11.88
CA LEU A 207 -11.93 7.62 13.12
C LEU A 207 -11.71 8.86 14.01
N PRO A 208 -12.07 8.83 15.31
CA PRO A 208 -11.80 9.96 16.19
C PRO A 208 -10.31 10.29 16.25
N ASP A 209 -10.00 11.58 16.33
CA ASP A 209 -8.63 12.04 16.50
C ASP A 209 -8.09 11.65 17.88
N GLY A 210 -6.78 11.44 17.98
CA GLY A 210 -6.10 11.23 19.24
C GLY A 210 -5.01 10.17 19.18
N TRP A 211 -4.61 9.69 20.36
CA TRP A 211 -3.51 8.73 20.47
C TRP A 211 -4.01 7.29 20.49
N TYR A 212 -3.41 6.48 19.64
CA TYR A 212 -3.77 5.07 19.47
C TYR A 212 -2.56 4.17 19.60
N ARG A 213 -2.80 2.92 20.01
CA ARG A 213 -1.81 1.85 19.89
C ARG A 213 -1.90 1.28 18.48
N PHE A 214 -0.80 1.28 17.74
CA PHE A 214 -0.78 0.85 16.35
C PHE A 214 0.49 0.07 16.01
N GLY A 215 0.32 -1.09 15.35
CA GLY A 215 1.41 -2.00 15.02
C GLY A 215 1.66 -3.08 16.08
N GLY A 216 2.85 -3.69 16.05
CA GLY A 216 3.32 -4.59 17.10
C GLY A 216 3.69 -3.84 18.39
N GLU A 217 3.97 -4.56 19.48
CA GLU A 217 4.62 -4.05 20.71
C GLU A 217 4.00 -2.80 21.41
N GLY A 218 2.79 -2.39 21.02
CA GLY A 218 2.05 -1.32 21.70
C GLY A 218 2.50 0.11 21.38
N HIS A 219 3.15 0.34 20.25
CA HIS A 219 3.60 1.68 19.82
C HIS A 219 2.46 2.69 19.71
N LEU A 220 2.75 3.92 20.13
CA LEU A 220 1.79 5.02 20.07
C LEU A 220 1.92 5.80 18.76
N VAL A 221 0.78 6.13 18.20
CA VAL A 221 0.64 7.02 17.05
C VAL A 221 -0.39 8.09 17.35
N ASP A 222 -0.18 9.27 16.79
CA ASP A 222 -1.20 10.31 16.71
C ASP A 222 -2.00 10.13 15.43
N ILE A 223 -3.33 10.04 15.58
CA ILE A 223 -4.27 9.87 14.50
C ILE A 223 -5.01 11.18 14.27
N LYS A 224 -5.07 11.59 13.00
CA LYS A 224 -6.01 12.62 12.53
C LYS A 224 -6.82 12.07 11.37
N CYS A 225 -8.14 12.23 11.43
CA CYS A 225 -9.03 11.85 10.34
C CYS A 225 -9.66 13.11 9.75
N CYS A 226 -9.21 13.48 8.55
CA CYS A 226 -9.68 14.68 7.87
C CYS A 226 -10.58 14.30 6.70
N GLN A 227 -11.64 15.07 6.47
CA GLN A 227 -12.46 14.92 5.26
C GLN A 227 -11.61 15.19 4.01
N LEU A 228 -11.83 14.44 2.93
CA LEU A 228 -11.25 14.76 1.63
C LEU A 228 -11.92 16.03 1.07
N THR A 229 -11.11 17.04 0.78
CA THR A 229 -11.52 18.37 0.32
C THR A 229 -10.80 18.80 -0.96
N ASP A 230 -9.64 18.22 -1.27
CA ASP A 230 -8.92 18.51 -2.51
C ASP A 230 -9.67 17.92 -3.72
N GLN A 231 -10.32 18.81 -4.48
CA GLN A 231 -11.15 18.41 -5.62
C GLN A 231 -10.36 17.66 -6.70
N LYS A 232 -9.08 17.97 -6.92
CA LYS A 232 -8.26 17.28 -7.93
C LYS A 232 -8.07 15.81 -7.56
N ILE A 233 -7.84 15.54 -6.28
CA ILE A 233 -7.69 14.18 -5.75
C ILE A 233 -9.03 13.44 -5.77
N ILE A 234 -10.11 14.09 -5.34
CA ILE A 234 -11.46 13.53 -5.38
C ILE A 234 -11.83 13.16 -6.82
N ASP A 235 -11.65 14.07 -7.76
CA ASP A 235 -11.93 13.84 -9.18
C ASP A 235 -11.10 12.67 -9.73
N LEU A 236 -9.81 12.59 -9.36
CA LEU A 236 -8.93 11.50 -9.78
C LEU A 236 -9.39 10.14 -9.24
N LEU A 237 -9.82 10.06 -7.97
CA LEU A 237 -10.33 8.84 -7.34
C LEU A 237 -11.69 8.39 -7.90
N HIS A 238 -12.49 9.33 -8.43
CA HIS A 238 -13.80 9.07 -9.06
C HIS A 238 -13.72 8.97 -10.58
N LYS A 239 -12.56 9.24 -11.18
CA LYS A 239 -12.36 9.14 -12.62
C LYS A 239 -12.52 7.69 -13.06
N LYS A 240 -13.22 7.51 -14.18
CA LYS A 240 -13.28 6.22 -14.87
C LYS A 240 -11.87 5.75 -15.22
N ILE A 241 -11.60 4.48 -14.97
CA ILE A 241 -10.24 3.92 -15.08
C ILE A 241 -9.74 3.90 -16.53
N GLY A 242 -10.65 3.74 -17.50
CA GLY A 242 -10.27 3.66 -18.91
C GLY A 242 -9.61 2.33 -19.24
N ASN A 243 -8.80 2.30 -20.29
CA ASN A 243 -8.09 1.09 -20.73
C ASN A 243 -6.64 1.03 -20.25
N THR A 244 -6.01 2.17 -19.91
CA THR A 244 -4.64 2.21 -19.40
C THR A 244 -4.62 2.79 -18.00
N PHE A 245 -4.11 2.03 -17.03
CA PHE A 245 -4.11 2.44 -15.63
C PHE A 245 -2.98 1.78 -14.84
N ALA A 246 -2.67 2.35 -13.68
CA ALA A 246 -1.72 1.80 -12.74
C ALA A 246 -2.36 1.53 -11.38
N LEU A 247 -1.88 0.48 -10.73
CA LEU A 247 -2.24 0.16 -9.36
C LEU A 247 -1.45 1.06 -8.40
N ILE A 248 -2.12 1.74 -7.47
CA ILE A 248 -1.47 2.49 -6.39
C ILE A 248 -1.42 1.71 -5.07
N THR A 249 -2.11 0.57 -4.99
CA THR A 249 -2.00 -0.40 -3.91
C THR A 249 -1.81 -1.81 -4.49
N PRO A 250 -1.23 -2.75 -3.74
CA PRO A 250 -1.11 -4.13 -4.22
C PRO A 250 -2.46 -4.74 -4.56
N ALA A 251 -2.54 -5.45 -5.68
CA ALA A 251 -3.75 -6.16 -6.07
C ALA A 251 -3.67 -7.65 -5.76
N ILE A 252 -4.77 -8.18 -5.22
CA ILE A 252 -4.95 -9.61 -5.04
C ILE A 252 -6.11 -10.03 -5.92
N TRP A 253 -5.78 -10.69 -7.03
CA TRP A 253 -6.74 -11.24 -7.95
C TRP A 253 -6.88 -12.75 -7.74
N GLY A 254 -8.04 -13.28 -8.07
CA GLY A 254 -8.24 -14.70 -8.19
C GLY A 254 -9.29 -15.32 -7.29
N SER A 255 -9.15 -16.62 -7.08
CA SER A 255 -10.05 -17.39 -6.24
C SER A 255 -9.58 -17.40 -4.79
N ASN A 256 -10.34 -18.06 -3.93
CA ASN A 256 -9.89 -18.28 -2.56
C ASN A 256 -8.68 -19.23 -2.46
N ARG A 257 -8.33 -19.94 -3.53
CA ARG A 257 -7.26 -20.94 -3.58
C ARG A 257 -6.00 -20.48 -4.30
N PHE A 258 -6.16 -19.71 -5.37
CA PHE A 258 -5.06 -19.31 -6.24
C PHE A 258 -5.02 -17.80 -6.43
N SER A 259 -3.80 -17.27 -6.59
CA SER A 259 -3.57 -15.87 -6.92
C SER A 259 -3.23 -15.74 -8.40
N TYR A 260 -3.83 -14.79 -9.10
CA TYR A 260 -3.61 -14.56 -10.53
C TYR A 260 -3.20 -13.10 -10.80
N ARG A 261 -2.88 -12.80 -12.07
CA ARG A 261 -2.52 -11.44 -12.51
C ARG A 261 -3.71 -10.57 -12.87
N PHE A 262 -4.90 -11.15 -12.96
CA PHE A 262 -6.14 -10.50 -13.34
C PHE A 262 -7.31 -11.25 -12.69
N PRO A 263 -8.49 -10.62 -12.54
CA PRO A 263 -9.71 -11.30 -12.16
C PRO A 263 -10.02 -12.48 -13.09
N GLN A 264 -10.34 -13.62 -12.48
CA GLN A 264 -10.80 -14.80 -13.20
C GLN A 264 -12.26 -15.10 -12.81
N LEU A 265 -13.01 -15.64 -13.78
CA LEU A 265 -14.38 -16.09 -13.56
C LEU A 265 -14.42 -17.33 -12.62
N PRO A 266 -15.59 -17.70 -12.07
CA PRO A 266 -15.70 -18.63 -10.95
C PRO A 266 -15.03 -20.00 -11.15
N GLU A 267 -14.80 -20.69 -10.03
CA GLU A 267 -13.97 -21.90 -9.86
C GLU A 267 -14.22 -23.06 -10.87
N SER A 268 -15.32 -23.06 -11.62
CA SER A 268 -15.62 -24.07 -12.63
C SER A 268 -14.71 -24.00 -13.87
N ASN A 269 -14.08 -22.85 -14.17
CA ASN A 269 -13.10 -22.77 -15.25
C ASN A 269 -12.00 -21.71 -15.00
N PRO A 270 -10.95 -22.04 -14.21
CA PRO A 270 -9.86 -21.12 -13.84
C PRO A 270 -8.96 -20.67 -15.01
N SER A 271 -9.31 -21.01 -16.24
CA SER A 271 -8.61 -20.56 -17.45
C SER A 271 -9.28 -19.36 -18.12
N VAL A 272 -10.48 -18.95 -17.67
CA VAL A 272 -11.24 -17.88 -18.32
C VAL A 272 -11.06 -16.56 -17.56
N ILE A 273 -10.40 -15.61 -18.23
CA ILE A 273 -10.29 -14.21 -17.80
C ILE A 273 -11.69 -13.58 -17.86
N ASP A 274 -12.03 -12.73 -16.89
CA ASP A 274 -13.20 -11.87 -17.06
C ASP A 274 -13.05 -11.06 -18.37
N PRO A 275 -14.04 -11.07 -19.29
CA PRO A 275 -13.92 -10.39 -20.58
C PRO A 275 -13.56 -8.90 -20.48
N ASP A 276 -13.94 -8.23 -19.38
CA ASP A 276 -13.57 -6.84 -19.13
C ASP A 276 -12.08 -6.65 -18.80
N TRP A 277 -11.35 -7.75 -18.53
CA TRP A 277 -9.92 -7.78 -18.17
C TRP A 277 -9.03 -8.41 -19.25
N ASN A 278 -9.55 -8.63 -20.46
CA ASN A 278 -8.69 -8.92 -21.60
C ASN A 278 -7.71 -7.75 -21.81
N TYR A 279 -6.43 -8.07 -21.95
CA TYR A 279 -5.35 -7.08 -21.94
C TYR A 279 -4.39 -7.29 -23.10
N ASP A 280 -3.84 -6.17 -23.58
CA ASP A 280 -2.79 -6.15 -24.61
C ASP A 280 -1.41 -6.16 -23.97
N ALA A 281 -1.25 -5.50 -22.81
CA ALA A 281 0.01 -5.45 -22.10
C ALA A 281 -0.14 -5.31 -20.58
N LEU A 282 0.89 -5.78 -19.88
CA LEU A 282 1.05 -5.64 -18.43
C LEU A 282 2.53 -5.38 -18.13
N ILE A 283 2.84 -4.25 -17.49
CA ILE A 283 4.14 -4.03 -16.82
C ILE A 283 3.95 -4.34 -15.35
N THR A 284 4.72 -5.28 -14.81
CA THR A 284 4.68 -5.65 -13.40
C THR A 284 6.02 -6.19 -12.95
N GLU A 285 6.25 -6.19 -11.64
CA GLU A 285 7.40 -6.84 -11.01
C GLU A 285 7.06 -8.21 -10.42
N ARG A 286 8.01 -8.76 -9.65
CA ARG A 286 7.84 -10.00 -8.90
C ARG A 286 6.63 -9.87 -7.97
N PRO A 287 5.76 -10.89 -7.92
CA PRO A 287 4.64 -10.91 -6.99
C PRO A 287 5.11 -10.77 -5.54
N GLN A 288 4.38 -10.00 -4.76
CA GLN A 288 4.71 -9.74 -3.36
C GLN A 288 3.88 -10.62 -2.43
N PRO A 289 4.47 -11.22 -1.38
CA PRO A 289 3.70 -11.91 -0.35
C PRO A 289 2.63 -10.98 0.26
N PHE A 290 1.42 -11.50 0.37
CA PHE A 290 0.29 -10.81 0.96
C PHE A 290 -0.40 -11.73 1.97
N ARG A 291 -0.56 -11.22 3.18
CA ARG A 291 -1.21 -11.90 4.29
C ARG A 291 -1.67 -10.86 5.29
N TYR A 292 -2.80 -11.08 5.94
CA TYR A 292 -3.28 -10.23 7.03
C TYR A 292 -3.78 -11.07 8.20
N ARG A 293 -3.92 -10.44 9.36
CA ARG A 293 -4.50 -11.06 10.56
C ARG A 293 -5.80 -10.32 10.88
N LEU A 294 -6.88 -11.06 11.07
CA LEU A 294 -8.19 -10.52 11.44
C LEU A 294 -8.71 -11.33 12.64
N GLY A 295 -9.00 -10.65 13.76
CA GLY A 295 -9.51 -11.31 14.98
C GLY A 295 -8.60 -12.42 15.52
N GLY A 296 -7.27 -12.22 15.48
CA GLY A 296 -6.28 -13.20 15.94
C GLY A 296 -6.02 -14.37 14.97
N LYS A 297 -6.82 -14.53 13.92
CA LYS A 297 -6.61 -15.55 12.88
C LYS A 297 -5.82 -14.98 11.72
N LEU A 298 -4.78 -15.71 11.31
CA LEU A 298 -3.93 -15.33 10.20
C LEU A 298 -4.58 -15.83 8.89
N SER A 299 -4.76 -14.93 7.92
CA SER A 299 -5.32 -15.23 6.60
C SER A 299 -4.46 -16.24 5.85
N ARG A 300 -4.98 -16.77 4.74
CA ARG A 300 -4.14 -17.54 3.81
C ARG A 300 -3.04 -16.63 3.24
N GLY A 301 -1.82 -17.17 3.13
CA GLY A 301 -0.72 -16.51 2.45
C GLY A 301 -0.94 -16.53 0.93
N ARG A 302 -0.76 -15.38 0.29
CA ARG A 302 -1.01 -15.18 -1.15
C ARG A 302 0.14 -14.41 -1.77
N TYR A 303 0.15 -14.37 -3.10
CA TYR A 303 1.03 -13.50 -3.86
C TYR A 303 0.19 -12.44 -4.56
N GLY A 304 0.48 -11.17 -4.30
CA GLY A 304 -0.16 -10.04 -4.93
C GLY A 304 0.64 -9.44 -6.06
N ILE A 305 -0.06 -8.80 -6.99
CA ILE A 305 0.54 -7.89 -7.95
C ILE A 305 0.96 -6.62 -7.18
N PRO A 306 2.24 -6.19 -7.28
CA PRO A 306 2.70 -5.02 -6.56
C PRO A 306 1.99 -3.74 -7.01
N ALA A 307 1.99 -2.74 -6.13
CA ALA A 307 1.66 -1.38 -6.55
C ALA A 307 2.71 -0.88 -7.56
N GLY A 308 2.32 0.04 -8.43
CA GLY A 308 3.11 0.48 -9.58
C GLY A 308 2.79 -0.30 -10.86
N SER A 309 2.22 -1.51 -10.77
CA SER A 309 1.90 -2.31 -11.97
C SER A 309 0.91 -1.60 -12.89
N VAL A 310 1.19 -1.66 -14.20
CA VAL A 310 0.48 -0.95 -15.26
C VAL A 310 -0.22 -1.94 -16.17
N TYR A 311 -1.53 -1.75 -16.36
CA TYR A 311 -2.36 -2.56 -17.25
C TYR A 311 -2.74 -1.74 -18.49
N VAL A 312 -2.73 -2.40 -19.65
CA VAL A 312 -3.32 -1.91 -20.89
C VAL A 312 -4.36 -2.93 -21.34
N LEU A 313 -5.63 -2.59 -21.15
CA LEU A 313 -6.77 -3.42 -21.48
C LEU A 313 -7.21 -3.22 -22.93
N GLN A 314 -7.75 -4.28 -23.54
CA GLN A 314 -8.35 -4.21 -24.87
C GLN A 314 -9.62 -3.35 -24.88
N LYS A 315 -10.34 -3.34 -23.76
CA LYS A 315 -11.57 -2.59 -23.56
C LYS A 315 -11.44 -1.70 -22.33
N ALA A 316 -11.90 -0.46 -22.46
CA ALA A 316 -11.91 0.47 -21.34
C ALA A 316 -12.88 0.02 -20.24
N LEU A 317 -12.42 0.10 -18.99
CA LEU A 317 -13.28 -0.02 -17.81
C LEU A 317 -13.98 1.33 -17.58
N ASP A 318 -15.26 1.39 -17.95
CA ASP A 318 -16.07 2.62 -17.89
C ASP A 318 -16.60 2.95 -16.48
N LYS A 319 -15.82 2.63 -15.45
CA LYS A 319 -16.19 2.80 -14.05
C LYS A 319 -14.95 3.10 -13.18
N PRO A 320 -15.08 3.89 -12.10
CA PRO A 320 -14.01 4.06 -11.13
C PRO A 320 -13.76 2.78 -10.32
N TRP A 321 -12.64 2.70 -9.61
CA TRP A 321 -12.26 1.52 -8.83
C TRP A 321 -13.30 1.13 -7.77
N HIS A 322 -13.91 2.09 -7.07
CA HIS A 322 -14.88 1.80 -6.03
C HIS A 322 -16.17 1.15 -6.58
N ASP A 323 -16.43 1.25 -7.89
CA ASP A 323 -17.54 0.59 -8.57
C ASP A 323 -17.17 -0.79 -9.16
N TRP A 324 -15.93 -1.26 -8.97
CA TRP A 324 -15.53 -2.57 -9.47
C TRP A 324 -16.31 -3.72 -8.80
N PRO A 325 -16.71 -4.76 -9.54
CA PRO A 325 -17.39 -5.92 -8.97
C PRO A 325 -16.60 -6.57 -7.83
N GLU A 326 -17.24 -6.87 -6.69
CA GLU A 326 -16.57 -7.48 -5.54
C GLU A 326 -16.08 -8.91 -5.83
N ASN A 327 -16.71 -9.62 -6.78
CA ASN A 327 -16.33 -10.96 -7.21
C ASN A 327 -15.02 -10.99 -8.01
N TRP A 328 -14.45 -9.84 -8.39
CA TRP A 328 -13.08 -9.77 -8.93
C TRP A 328 -12.01 -10.01 -7.86
N PHE A 329 -12.38 -9.92 -6.58
CA PHE A 329 -11.48 -10.00 -5.45
C PHE A 329 -11.76 -11.25 -4.61
N PRO A 330 -10.71 -11.93 -4.11
CA PRO A 330 -10.89 -12.99 -3.13
C PRO A 330 -11.61 -12.49 -1.87
N THR A 331 -12.26 -13.42 -1.17
CA THR A 331 -13.02 -13.13 0.05
C THR A 331 -12.62 -14.09 1.15
N GLU A 332 -12.03 -13.56 2.23
CA GLU A 332 -11.76 -14.28 3.48
C GLU A 332 -12.34 -13.49 4.66
N ALA A 333 -13.54 -13.87 5.11
CA ALA A 333 -14.44 -13.07 5.95
C ALA A 333 -14.95 -11.78 5.28
N TYR A 334 -14.05 -11.02 4.65
CA TYR A 334 -14.35 -9.83 3.88
C TYR A 334 -13.72 -9.90 2.48
N SER A 335 -14.35 -9.25 1.51
CA SER A 335 -13.75 -9.03 0.19
C SER A 335 -12.46 -8.21 0.34
N PHE A 336 -11.40 -8.62 -0.34
CA PHE A 336 -10.11 -7.93 -0.27
C PHE A 336 -10.17 -6.52 -0.87
N LYS A 337 -11.18 -6.24 -1.69
CA LYS A 337 -11.46 -4.88 -2.15
C LYS A 337 -11.63 -3.90 -0.99
N ARG A 338 -12.19 -4.34 0.15
CA ARG A 338 -12.36 -3.49 1.34
C ARG A 338 -11.04 -3.06 1.97
N TRP A 339 -9.99 -3.84 1.76
CA TRP A 339 -8.62 -3.49 2.18
C TRP A 339 -7.88 -2.70 1.11
N GLY A 340 -8.62 -2.15 0.15
CA GLY A 340 -8.10 -1.26 -0.87
C GLY A 340 -7.24 -2.00 -1.87
N CYS A 341 -7.29 -3.34 -1.91
CA CYS A 341 -6.50 -4.12 -2.84
C CYS A 341 -6.84 -3.72 -4.27
N GLY A 342 -5.80 -3.53 -5.09
CA GLY A 342 -5.92 -3.18 -6.49
C GLY A 342 -6.57 -1.83 -6.75
N LEU A 343 -6.51 -0.89 -5.79
CA LEU A 343 -6.87 0.50 -6.04
C LEU A 343 -6.03 1.01 -7.22
N ALA A 344 -6.72 1.48 -8.24
CA ALA A 344 -6.15 1.85 -9.52
C ALA A 344 -6.52 3.28 -9.87
N LEU A 345 -5.62 3.97 -10.58
CA LEU A 345 -5.86 5.29 -11.13
C LEU A 345 -5.57 5.30 -12.64
N PRO A 346 -6.36 6.05 -13.44
CA PRO A 346 -6.17 6.14 -14.88
C PRO A 346 -4.87 6.87 -15.24
N LEU A 347 -4.15 6.38 -16.24
CA LEU A 347 -2.99 7.06 -16.81
C LEU A 347 -3.38 7.80 -18.09
N ALA A 348 -2.91 9.04 -18.23
CA ALA A 348 -2.94 9.72 -19.52
C ALA A 348 -1.92 9.05 -20.46
N MET A 349 -2.38 8.69 -21.65
CA MET A 349 -1.53 8.14 -22.72
C MET A 349 -0.96 9.22 -23.61
#